data_AF-A0A7C7KI74-F1
#
_entry.id   AF-A0A7C7KI74-F1
#
_cell.length_a   1.000
_cell.length_b   1.000
_cell.length_c   1.000
_cell.angle_alpha   90.00
_cell.angle_beta   90.00
_cell.angle_gamma   90.00
#
_symmetry.space_group_name_H-M   'P 1'
#
loop_
_entity.id
_entity.type
_entity.pdbx_description
1 polymer ?
#
loop_
_entity_poly.entity_id
_entity_poly.type
_entity_poly.pdbx_seq_one_letter_code
_entity_poly.pdbx_strand_id
1 'polypeptide(L)' 'MMQRDAIYIGGEWVEANGEGTIEVVNPATEQTIGSVPVGSSSDVDAAVAAARRAFPEWSESAIDVR' A
#
# COMPACT_ATOMS: atom_id res chain seq x y z
N MET A 1 14.34 -13.51 4.03
CA MET A 1 12.87 -13.49 3.87
C MET A 1 12.42 -12.08 4.15
N MET A 2 11.77 -11.41 3.21
CA MET A 2 11.35 -10.00 3.37
C MET A 2 9.90 -9.95 3.86
N GLN A 3 9.68 -9.40 5.04
CA GLN A 3 8.35 -9.31 5.65
C GLN A 3 7.91 -7.85 5.65
N ARG A 4 6.70 -7.59 5.14
CA ARG A 4 6.03 -6.30 5.27
C ARG A 4 4.74 -6.50 6.04
N ASP A 5 4.53 -5.64 7.03
CA ASP A 5 3.39 -5.71 7.95
C ASP A 5 2.49 -4.46 7.85
N ALA A 6 2.84 -3.53 6.96
CA ALA A 6 2.19 -2.23 6.82
C ALA A 6 1.82 -1.92 5.36
N ILE A 7 0.79 -1.09 5.19
CA ILE A 7 0.36 -0.52 3.91
C ILE A 7 0.72 0.97 3.92
N TYR A 8 1.12 1.53 2.78
CA TYR A 8 1.47 2.94 2.69
C TYR A 8 0.24 3.77 2.30
N ILE A 9 -0.25 4.62 3.20
CA ILE A 9 -1.45 5.43 3.00
C ILE A 9 -1.18 6.87 3.44
N GLY A 10 -1.46 7.82 2.56
CA GLY A 10 -1.41 9.25 2.91
C GLY A 10 -0.03 9.79 3.28
N GLY A 11 1.05 9.14 2.84
CA GLY A 11 2.42 9.57 3.15
C GLY A 11 3.06 8.80 4.30
N GLU A 12 2.38 7.82 4.88
CA GLU A 12 2.85 7.08 6.06
C GLU A 12 2.64 5.57 5.89
N TRP A 13 3.49 4.78 6.56
CA TRP A 13 3.26 3.34 6.72
C TRP A 13 2.27 3.13 7.87
N VAL A 14 1.11 2.58 7.55
CA VAL A 14 0.04 2.27 8.50
C VAL A 14 -0.12 0.77 8.67
N GLU A 15 -0.49 0.34 9.87
CA GLU A 15 -0.84 -1.06 10.13
C GLU A 15 -2.03 -1.47 9.25
N ALA A 16 -1.92 -2.64 8.60
CA ALA A 16 -3.00 -3.15 7.78
C ALA A 16 -4.18 -3.60 8.64
N ASN A 17 -5.40 -3.36 8.17
CA ASN A 17 -6.62 -3.74 8.89
C ASN A 17 -7.25 -5.04 8.35
N GLY A 18 -6.60 -5.71 7.39
CA GLY A 18 -7.01 -7.03 6.91
C GLY A 18 -6.41 -8.17 7.72
N GLU A 19 -6.96 -9.38 7.51
CA GLU A 19 -6.55 -10.56 8.26
C GLU A 19 -5.50 -11.37 7.50
N GLY A 20 -4.34 -11.56 8.15
CA GLY A 20 -3.28 -12.43 7.66
C GLY A 20 -2.33 -11.78 6.65
N THR A 21 -1.54 -12.62 6.00
CA THR A 21 -0.50 -12.20 5.06
C THR A 21 -0.55 -13.03 3.78
N ILE A 22 -0.15 -12.43 2.67
CA ILE A 22 0.01 -13.09 1.37
C ILE A 22 1.49 -13.42 1.20
N GLU A 23 1.80 -14.68 0.89
CA GLU A 23 3.16 -15.12 0.58
C GLU A 23 3.57 -14.65 -0.82
N VAL A 24 4.79 -14.11 -0.92
CA VAL A 24 5.43 -13.76 -2.19
C VAL A 24 6.30 -14.93 -2.61
N VAL A 25 5.89 -15.62 -3.67
CA VAL A 25 6.56 -16.81 -4.20
C VAL A 25 7.42 -16.44 -5.40
N ASN A 26 8.66 -16.95 -5.45
CA ASN A 26 9.51 -16.82 -6.62
C ASN A 26 9.06 -17.81 -7.71
N PRO A 27 8.60 -17.33 -8.88
CA PRO A 27 8.04 -18.19 -9.92
C PRO A 27 9.08 -19.13 -10.57
N ALA A 28 10.38 -18.87 -10.43
CA ALA A 28 11.42 -19.73 -11.01
C ALA A 28 11.81 -20.91 -10.10
N THR A 29 11.53 -20.83 -8.80
CA THR A 29 11.99 -21.81 -7.80
C THR A 29 10.88 -22.35 -6.91
N GLU A 30 9.67 -21.77 -7.01
CA GLU A 30 8.50 -22.05 -6.17
C GLU A 30 8.75 -21.81 -4.67
N GLN A 31 9.86 -21.17 -4.30
CA GLN A 31 10.19 -20.84 -2.92
C GLN A 31 9.56 -19.52 -2.49
N THR A 32 9.09 -19.44 -1.24
CA THR A 32 8.63 -18.19 -0.63
C THR A 32 9.82 -17.27 -0.34
N ILE A 33 9.77 -16.05 -0.88
CA ILE A 33 10.82 -15.03 -0.73
C ILE A 33 10.42 -13.90 0.21
N GLY A 34 9.13 -13.78 0.54
CA GLY A 34 8.63 -12.78 1.47
C GLY A 34 7.13 -12.88 1.72
N SER A 35 6.58 -11.87 2.41
CA SER A 35 5.15 -11.72 2.64
C SER A 35 4.73 -10.25 2.71
N VAL A 36 3.45 -10.00 2.44
CA VAL A 36 2.79 -8.69 2.55
C VAL A 36 1.48 -8.84 3.31
N PRO A 37 0.95 -7.80 3.99
CA PRO A 37 -0.29 -7.96 4.73
C PRO A 37 -1.49 -8.02 3.77
N VAL A 38 -2.55 -8.69 4.18
CA VAL A 38 -3.86 -8.59 3.49
C VAL A 38 -4.46 -7.22 3.82
N GLY A 39 -4.86 -6.46 2.81
CA GLY A 39 -5.61 -5.22 3.00
C GLY A 39 -7.10 -5.48 3.20
N SER A 40 -7.76 -4.63 3.98
CA SER A 40 -9.23 -4.65 4.15
C SER A 40 -9.92 -3.54 3.35
N SER A 41 -11.25 -3.53 3.35
CA SER A 41 -12.03 -2.43 2.80
C SER A 41 -11.77 -1.11 3.53
N SER A 42 -11.48 -1.13 4.84
CA SER A 42 -11.18 0.11 5.59
C SER A 42 -9.84 0.70 5.17
N ASP A 43 -8.85 -0.13 4.83
CA ASP A 43 -7.59 0.34 4.26
C ASP A 43 -7.81 1.02 2.91
N VAL A 44 -8.69 0.45 2.07
CA VAL A 44 -9.10 1.05 0.80
C VAL A 44 -9.79 2.39 1.04
N ASP A 45 -10.73 2.47 1.96
CA ASP A 45 -11.44 3.71 2.28
C ASP A 45 -10.48 4.79 2.79
N ALA A 46 -9.53 4.44 3.66
CA ALA A 46 -8.50 5.34 4.15
C ALA A 46 -7.59 5.85 3.02
N ALA A 47 -7.17 4.96 2.11
CA ALA A 47 -6.37 5.31 0.93
C ALA A 47 -7.12 6.25 -0.01
N VAL A 48 -8.39 5.96 -0.31
CA VAL A 48 -9.24 6.81 -1.15
C VAL A 48 -9.46 8.17 -0.48
N ALA A 49 -9.71 8.21 0.81
CA ALA A 49 -9.88 9.48 1.54
C ALA A 49 -8.60 10.32 1.51
N ALA A 50 -7.43 9.71 1.69
CA ALA A 50 -6.15 10.40 1.59
C ALA A 50 -5.90 10.94 0.18
N ALA A 51 -6.13 10.12 -0.85
CA ALA A 51 -6.00 10.53 -2.25
C ALA A 51 -6.95 11.68 -2.60
N ARG A 52 -8.21 11.65 -2.13
CA ARG A 52 -9.18 12.73 -2.32
C ARG A 52 -8.74 14.04 -1.69
N ARG A 53 -8.11 14.00 -0.51
CA ARG A 53 -7.56 15.19 0.15
C ARG A 53 -6.38 15.78 -0.63
N ALA A 54 -5.51 14.95 -1.18
CA ALA A 54 -4.34 15.39 -1.93
C ALA A 54 -4.68 15.89 -3.36
N PHE A 55 -5.79 15.42 -3.93
CA PHE A 55 -6.11 15.64 -5.34
C PHE A 55 -6.16 17.12 -5.78
N PRO A 56 -6.80 18.07 -5.05
CA PRO A 56 -6.87 19.46 -5.50
C PRO A 56 -5.48 20.06 -5.76
N GLU A 57 -4.58 19.98 -4.78
CA GLU A 57 -3.21 20.51 -4.88
C GLU A 57 -2.40 19.78 -5.98
N TRP A 58 -2.49 18.45 -6.03
CA TRP A 58 -1.81 17.65 -7.04
C TRP A 58 -2.32 17.91 -8.48
N SER A 59 -3.61 18.16 -8.62
CA SER A 59 -4.24 18.39 -9.92
C SER A 59 -3.86 19.74 -10.53
N GLU A 60 -3.41 20.69 -9.71
CA GLU A 60 -3.00 22.03 -10.11
C GLU A 60 -1.48 22.23 -10.10
N SER A 61 -0.69 21.22 -9.70
CA SER A 61 0.76 21.34 -9.65
C SER A 61 1.36 21.59 -11.04
N ALA A 62 2.43 22.40 -11.06
CA ALA A 62 3.19 22.69 -12.27
C ALA A 62 3.91 21.42 -12.78
N ILE A 63 4.19 21.35 -14.08
CA ILE A 63 4.80 20.17 -14.72
C ILE A 63 6.15 19.80 -14.09
N ASP A 64 6.92 20.80 -13.64
CA ASP A 64 8.20 20.61 -12.97
C ASP A 64 8.08 20.13 -11.51
N VAL A 65 6.88 20.17 -10.93
CA VAL A 65 6.57 19.74 -9.54
C VAL A 65 5.81 18.40 -9.50
N ARG A 66 5.23 17.98 -10.63
CA ARG A 66 4.47 16.73 -10.82
C ARG A 66 5.37 15.52 -10.99
#